data_AF-W4VJA0-F1
#
_entry.id   AF-W4VJA0-F1
#
_cell.length_a   1.000
_cell.length_b   1.000
_cell.length_c   1.000
_cell.angle_alpha   90.00
_cell.angle_beta   90.00
_cell.angle_gamma   90.00
#
_symmetry.space_group_name_H-M   'P 1'
#
loop_
_entity.id
_entity.type
_entity.pdbx_description
1 polymer ?
#
loop_
_entity_poly.entity_id
_entity_poly.type
_entity_poly.pdbx_seq_one_letter_code
_entity_poly.pdbx_strand_id
1 'polypeptide(L)' 'MASGIVPPPAGIIVPWTTPPILSGFLATGNAWQGAVLQIFNIFIVGLIWWPFLKVLDKNYYETEIKDQKTA' A
#
# COMPACT_ATOMS: atom_id res chain seq x y z
N MET A 1 -0.21 -17.58 3.47
CA MET A 1 0.82 -18.64 3.57
C MET A 1 0.28 -19.94 4.16
N ALA A 2 -0.75 -19.90 5.03
CA ALA A 2 -1.48 -21.10 5.45
C ALA A 2 -2.15 -21.88 4.30
N SER A 3 -2.46 -21.20 3.19
CA SER A 3 -3.05 -21.80 1.98
C SER A 3 -2.04 -22.39 0.98
N GLY A 4 -0.72 -22.31 1.23
CA GLY A 4 0.33 -22.85 0.33
C GLY A 4 0.57 -22.06 -0.97
N ILE A 5 -0.21 -21.01 -1.25
CA ILE A 5 -0.14 -20.22 -2.50
C ILE A 5 1.09 -19.31 -2.57
N VAL A 6 1.68 -18.95 -1.42
CA VAL A 6 2.88 -18.11 -1.33
C VAL A 6 3.87 -18.76 -0.38
N PRO A 7 5.14 -18.95 -0.77
CA PRO A 7 6.14 -19.56 0.08
C PRO A 7 6.39 -18.73 1.34
N PRO A 8 6.69 -19.39 2.49
CA PRO A 8 7.02 -18.70 3.73
C PRO A 8 8.26 -17.82 3.54
N PRO A 9 8.37 -16.69 4.25
CA PRO A 9 9.51 -15.81 4.14
C PRO A 9 10.79 -16.58 4.48
N ALA A 10 11.78 -16.46 3.61
CA ALA A 10 13.00 -17.26 3.56
C ALA A 10 14.00 -16.98 4.70
N GLY A 11 13.56 -16.33 5.79
CA GLY A 11 14.42 -15.90 6.89
C GLY A 11 15.34 -14.71 6.56
N ILE A 12 15.20 -14.12 5.37
CA ILE A 12 15.93 -12.93 4.96
C ILE A 12 15.25 -11.72 5.60
N ILE A 13 15.95 -11.05 6.53
CA ILE A 13 15.51 -9.77 7.10
C ILE A 13 15.66 -8.72 6.01
N VAL A 14 14.58 -8.47 5.27
CA VAL A 14 14.56 -7.40 4.29
C VAL A 14 14.34 -6.07 5.02
N PRO A 15 15.21 -5.07 4.83
CA PRO A 15 15.03 -3.78 5.48
C PRO A 15 13.71 -3.14 5.03
N TRP A 16 13.02 -2.48 5.95
CA TRP A 16 11.70 -1.86 5.71
C TRP A 16 11.74 -0.71 4.68
N THR A 17 12.94 -0.19 4.38
CA THR A 17 13.18 0.80 3.32
C THR A 17 13.23 0.20 1.92
N THR A 18 13.17 -1.14 1.78
CA THR A 18 13.09 -1.77 0.46
C THR A 18 11.77 -1.47 -0.24
N PRO A 19 11.79 -1.18 -1.55
CA PRO A 19 10.56 -0.98 -2.31
C PRO A 19 9.64 -2.20 -2.13
N PRO A 20 8.34 -2.00 -1.85
CA PRO A 20 7.47 -3.08 -1.39
C PRO A 20 7.44 -4.28 -2.35
N ILE A 21 7.46 -4.06 -3.66
CA ILE A 21 7.47 -5.13 -4.67
C ILE A 21 8.76 -5.98 -4.56
N LEU A 22 9.91 -5.33 -4.42
CA LEU A 22 11.20 -6.00 -4.22
C LEU A 22 11.26 -6.67 -2.84
N SER A 23 10.63 -6.06 -1.84
CA SER A 23 10.52 -6.59 -0.49
C SER A 23 9.81 -7.94 -0.49
N GLY A 24 8.66 -8.04 -1.17
CA GLY A 24 7.92 -9.31 -1.30
C GLY A 24 8.70 -10.38 -2.06
N PHE A 25 9.47 -9.99 -3.09
CA PHE A 25 10.30 -10.92 -3.88
C PHE A 25 11.51 -11.46 -3.09
N LEU A 26 12.23 -10.57 -2.41
CA LEU A 26 13.41 -10.91 -1.62
C LEU A 26 13.03 -11.64 -0.32
N ALA A 27 11.94 -11.21 0.34
CA ALA A 27 11.48 -11.84 1.57
C ALA A 27 11.07 -13.29 1.35
N THR A 28 10.59 -13.64 0.15
CA THR A 28 10.18 -15.00 -0.22
C THR A 28 11.29 -15.81 -0.90
N GLY A 29 12.54 -15.32 -0.91
CA GLY A 29 13.68 -16.05 -1.46
C GLY A 29 13.64 -16.18 -2.99
N ASN A 30 13.42 -15.07 -3.71
CA ASN A 30 13.29 -15.00 -5.17
C ASN A 30 12.00 -15.64 -5.74
N ALA A 31 10.95 -15.79 -4.93
CA ALA A 31 9.66 -16.25 -5.43
C ALA A 31 8.83 -15.09 -5.99
N TRP A 32 8.47 -15.17 -7.27
CA TRP A 32 7.59 -14.21 -7.94
C TRP A 32 6.21 -14.08 -7.27
N GLN A 33 5.74 -15.14 -6.59
CA GLN A 33 4.49 -15.17 -5.84
C GLN A 33 4.45 -14.14 -4.70
N GLY A 34 5.59 -13.84 -4.09
CA GLY A 34 5.69 -12.80 -3.04
C GLY A 34 5.49 -11.39 -3.60
N ALA A 35 6.02 -11.11 -4.80
CA ALA A 35 5.82 -9.83 -5.48
C ALA A 35 4.35 -9.61 -5.87
N VAL A 36 3.68 -10.66 -6.38
CA VAL A 36 2.26 -10.60 -6.77
C VAL A 36 1.36 -10.32 -5.56
N LEU A 37 1.61 -11.00 -4.43
CA LEU A 37 0.86 -10.73 -3.20
C LEU A 37 1.07 -9.29 -2.72
N GLN A 38 2.28 -8.74 -2.87
CA GLN A 38 2.54 -7.36 -2.50
C GLN A 38 1.77 -6.37 -3.37
N ILE A 39 1.73 -6.59 -4.69
CA ILE A 39 0.98 -5.74 -5.63
C ILE A 39 -0.51 -5.76 -5.27
N PHE A 40 -1.05 -6.95 -4.99
CA PHE A 40 -2.44 -7.11 -4.57
C PHE A 40 -2.74 -6.37 -3.26
N ASN A 41 -1.82 -6.42 -2.29
CA ASN A 41 -1.97 -5.70 -1.03
C ASN A 41 -1.96 -4.17 -1.23
N ILE A 42 -1.03 -3.63 -2.04
CA ILE A 42 -1.00 -2.20 -2.37
C ILE A 42 -2.32 -1.77 -3.02
N PHE A 43 -2.86 -2.59 -3.92
CA PHE A 43 -4.13 -2.30 -4.59
C PHE A 43 -5.31 -2.28 -3.60
N ILE A 44 -5.39 -3.24 -2.69
CA ILE A 44 -6.42 -3.28 -1.64
C ILE A 44 -6.30 -2.07 -0.71
N VAL A 45 -5.09 -1.77 -0.24
CA VAL A 45 -4.85 -0.61 0.63
C VAL A 45 -5.25 0.68 -0.07
N GLY A 46 -4.91 0.83 -1.36
CA GLY A 46 -5.34 1.95 -2.18
C GLY A 46 -6.87 2.07 -2.26
N LEU A 47 -7.58 0.97 -2.49
CA LEU A 47 -9.05 0.95 -2.52
C LEU A 47 -9.68 1.29 -1.17
N ILE A 48 -9.11 0.81 -0.06
CA ILE A 48 -9.59 1.12 1.29
C ILE A 48 -9.36 2.60 1.63
N TRP A 49 -8.23 3.16 1.23
CA TRP A 49 -7.89 4.56 1.49
C TRP A 49 -8.60 5.56 0.57
N TRP A 50 -8.98 5.14 -0.63
CA TRP A 50 -9.66 5.99 -1.60
C TRP A 50 -10.87 6.77 -1.05
N PRO A 51 -11.87 6.14 -0.37
CA PRO A 51 -13.00 6.88 0.19
C PRO A 51 -12.58 7.87 1.28
N PHE A 52 -11.58 7.53 2.10
CA PHE A 52 -11.06 8.40 3.16
C PHE A 52 -10.39 9.65 2.57
N LEU A 53 -9.52 9.45 1.58
CA LEU A 53 -8.84 10.54 0.89
C LEU A 53 -9.86 11.45 0.20
N LYS A 54 -10.89 10.90 -0.45
CA LYS A 54 -11.94 11.69 -1.11
C LYS A 54 -12.73 12.56 -0.13
N VAL A 55 -13.04 12.06 1.07
CA VAL A 55 -13.72 12.84 2.11
C VAL A 55 -12.81 13.93 2.65
N LEU A 56 -11.54 13.60 2.91
CA LEU A 56 -10.55 14.55 3.40
C LEU A 56 -10.33 15.70 2.41
N ASP A 57 -10.12 15.36 1.13
CA ASP A 57 -9.93 16.31 0.03
C ASP A 57 -11.14 17.26 -0.11
N LYS A 58 -12.37 16.72 -0.02
CA LYS A 58 -13.58 17.55 -0.03
C LYS A 58 -13.62 18.56 1.13
N ASN A 59 -13.23 18.16 2.34
CA ASN A 59 -13.22 19.06 3.49
C ASN A 59 -12.19 20.19 3.34
N TYR A 60 -10.99 19.87 2.83
CA TYR A 60 -9.97 20.89 2.56
C TYR A 60 -10.42 21.85 1.47
N TYR A 61 -10.98 21.35 0.37
CA TYR A 61 -11.51 22.18 -0.71
C TYR A 61 -12.61 23.14 -0.25
N GLU A 62 -13.54 22.68 0.60
CA GLU A 62 -14.60 23.53 1.17
C GLU A 62 -14.04 24.60 2.12
N THR A 63 -12.96 24.29 2.84
CA THR A 63 -12.29 25.25 3.73
C THR A 63 -11.55 26.32 2.93
N GLU A 64 -10.78 25.92 1.91
CA GLU A 64 -10.08 26.85 1.01
C GLU A 64 -11.03 27.84 0.32
N ILE A 65 -12.19 27.36 -0.15
CA ILE A 65 -13.21 28.23 -0.75
C ILE A 65 -13.82 29.22 0.26
N LYS A 66 -14.03 28.79 1.50
CA LYS A 66 -14.57 29.67 2.56
C LYS A 66 -13.57 30.75 2.94
N ASP A 67 -12.29 30.39 3.07
CA ASP A 67 -11.22 31.33 3.38
C ASP A 67 -11.04 32.35 2.25
N GLN A 68 -11.12 31.92 0.99
CA GLN A 68 -11.04 32.82 -0.17
C GLN A 68 -12.22 33.81 -0.25
N LYS A 69 -13.41 33.45 0.22
CA LYS A 69 -14.61 34.33 0.21
C LYS A 69 -14.65 35.34 1.35
N THR A 70 -13.82 35.14 2.37
CA THR A 70 -13.79 35.99 3.58
C THR A 70 -12.69 37.06 3.50
N ALA A 71 -11.76 36.91 2.54
CA ALA A 71 -10.74 37.90 2.16
C ALA A 71 -11.26 38.85 1.07
#